data_AF-A0A355TXL8-F1
#
_entry.id   AF-A0A355TXL8-F1
#
_cell.length_a   1.000
_cell.length_b   1.000
_cell.length_c   1.000
_cell.angle_alpha   90.00
_cell.angle_beta   90.00
_cell.angle_gamma   90.00
#
_symmetry.space_group_name_H-M   'P 1'
#
loop_
_entity.id
_entity.type
_entity.pdbx_description
1 polymer ?
#
loop_
_entity_poly.entity_id
_entity_poly.type
_entity_poly.pdbx_seq_one_letter_code
_entity_poly.pdbx_strand_id
1 'polypeptide(L)'
;MINNVPKIAEAICHGLCDHFGVTYKAAGSSGSSSGGTSGGFKSYIVRITADDGVNIRKGAGTNYAITGAIPKGGAYTIVDEKTGTGASKWGKLKSGAGWIALDYTEKI
;
A
#
# COMPACT_ATOMS: atom_id res chain seq x y z
N MET A 1 -45.12 -18.91 -2.50
CA MET A 1 -43.86 -19.01 -3.27
C MET A 1 -42.99 -17.84 -2.85
N ILE A 2 -41.82 -18.10 -2.24
CA ILE A 2 -41.00 -17.08 -1.58
C ILE A 2 -40.09 -16.41 -2.62
N ASN A 3 -40.43 -15.20 -3.03
CA ASN A 3 -39.68 -14.40 -4.02
C ASN A 3 -38.57 -13.58 -3.33
N ASN A 4 -37.60 -14.27 -2.71
CA ASN A 4 -36.46 -13.64 -2.03
C ASN A 4 -35.19 -13.55 -2.91
N VAL A 5 -35.38 -13.67 -4.24
CA VAL A 5 -34.35 -13.52 -5.28
C VAL A 5 -33.42 -12.32 -5.06
N PRO A 6 -33.88 -11.11 -4.68
CA PRO A 6 -32.97 -9.99 -4.45
C PRO A 6 -31.96 -10.24 -3.30
N LYS A 7 -32.36 -10.95 -2.23
CA LYS A 7 -31.46 -11.26 -1.11
C LYS A 7 -30.46 -12.37 -1.44
N ILE A 8 -30.86 -13.32 -2.29
CA ILE A 8 -29.95 -14.35 -2.79
C ILE A 8 -28.91 -13.72 -3.73
N ALA A 9 -29.32 -12.77 -4.57
CA ALA A 9 -28.42 -12.03 -5.45
C ALA A 9 -27.38 -11.21 -4.65
N GLU A 10 -27.81 -10.55 -3.57
CA GLU A 10 -26.92 -9.77 -2.69
C GLU A 10 -25.84 -10.64 -2.03
N ALA A 11 -26.22 -11.82 -1.52
CA ALA A 11 -25.30 -12.74 -0.86
C ALA A 11 -24.19 -13.29 -1.79
N ILE A 12 -24.53 -13.58 -3.06
CA ILE A 12 -23.55 -14.08 -4.04
C ILE A 12 -22.54 -12.98 -4.39
N CYS A 13 -23.00 -11.75 -4.58
CA CYS A 13 -22.13 -10.61 -4.84
C CYS A 13 -21.15 -10.36 -3.69
N HIS A 14 -21.63 -10.45 -2.44
CA HIS A 14 -20.80 -10.36 -1.26
C HIS A 14 -19.69 -11.43 -1.23
N GLY A 15 -20.06 -12.70 -1.40
CA GLY A 15 -19.10 -13.81 -1.34
C GLY A 15 -18.00 -13.71 -2.41
N LEU A 16 -18.34 -13.25 -3.62
CA LEU A 16 -17.37 -12.99 -4.69
C LEU A 16 -16.44 -11.83 -4.33
N CYS A 17 -16.98 -10.76 -3.76
CA CYS A 17 -16.22 -9.60 -3.33
C CYS A 17 -15.18 -9.95 -2.25
N ASP A 18 -15.55 -10.76 -1.25
CA ASP A 18 -14.63 -11.26 -0.22
C ASP A 18 -13.53 -12.17 -0.80
N HIS A 19 -13.86 -13.04 -1.76
CA HIS A 19 -12.89 -13.97 -2.36
C HIS A 19 -11.85 -13.26 -3.25
N PHE A 20 -12.28 -12.25 -4.01
CA PHE A 20 -11.40 -11.50 -4.91
C PHE A 20 -10.80 -10.23 -4.28
N GLY A 21 -11.13 -9.93 -3.03
CA GLY A 21 -10.62 -8.75 -2.33
C GLY A 21 -11.09 -7.42 -2.93
N VAL A 22 -12.32 -7.38 -3.48
CA VAL A 22 -12.90 -6.21 -4.13
C VAL A 22 -14.08 -5.72 -3.30
N THR A 23 -14.17 -4.41 -3.03
CA THR A 23 -15.27 -3.86 -2.23
C THR A 23 -16.59 -3.87 -2.99
N TYR A 24 -17.61 -4.55 -2.46
CA TYR A 24 -18.99 -4.41 -2.93
C TYR A 24 -19.50 -3.02 -2.52
N LYS A 25 -20.09 -2.25 -3.45
CA LYS A 25 -20.74 -0.98 -3.12
C LYS A 25 -22.20 -1.05 -3.53
N ALA A 26 -23.06 -1.37 -2.57
CA ALA A 26 -24.50 -1.19 -2.74
C ALA A 26 -24.82 0.31 -2.87
N ALA A 27 -25.68 0.66 -3.83
CA ALA A 27 -26.12 2.03 -4.05
C ALA A 27 -27.04 2.48 -2.90
N GLY A 28 -26.45 2.97 -1.81
CA GLY A 28 -27.18 3.55 -0.68
C GLY A 28 -26.85 2.96 0.67
N SER A 29 -25.59 3.09 1.12
CA SER A 29 -25.29 3.29 2.54
C SER A 29 -23.83 3.67 2.73
N SER A 30 -23.64 4.87 3.28
CA SER A 30 -22.44 5.36 3.91
C SER A 30 -22.03 4.44 5.06
N GLY A 31 -20.95 3.68 4.85
CA GLY A 31 -20.28 2.90 5.88
C GLY A 31 -18.79 3.23 5.89
N SER A 32 -18.34 3.95 6.92
CA SER A 32 -16.93 4.25 7.18
C SER A 32 -16.11 2.97 7.29
N SER A 33 -15.19 2.78 6.34
CA SER A 33 -13.97 2.02 6.58
C SER A 33 -12.80 3.00 6.56
N SER A 34 -12.09 3.04 7.67
CA SER A 34 -10.88 3.80 7.89
C SER A 34 -9.78 3.35 6.93
N GLY A 35 -9.52 4.16 5.91
CA GLY A 35 -8.40 4.02 4.97
C GLY A 35 -8.28 5.32 4.20
N GLY A 36 -7.29 6.12 4.54
CA GLY A 36 -7.16 7.53 4.18
C GLY A 36 -7.38 7.85 2.69
N THR A 37 -8.11 8.95 2.49
CA THR A 37 -8.09 9.87 1.35
C THR A 37 -7.47 9.33 0.06
N SER A 38 -8.34 8.77 -0.78
CA SER A 38 -8.09 8.55 -2.21
C SER A 38 -7.88 9.90 -2.92
N GLY A 39 -6.66 10.42 -2.83
CA GLY A 39 -5.97 10.99 -3.98
C GLY A 39 -5.05 9.89 -4.45
N GLY A 40 -5.52 9.03 -5.37
CA GLY A 40 -4.87 7.78 -5.74
C GLY A 40 -3.35 7.95 -5.87
N PHE A 41 -2.61 7.39 -4.91
CA PHE A 41 -1.16 7.42 -4.94
C PHE A 41 -0.72 6.73 -6.22
N LYS A 42 -0.19 7.52 -7.16
CA LYS A 42 0.32 6.97 -8.42
C LYS A 42 1.62 6.29 -8.08
N SER A 43 1.62 4.95 -8.14
CA SER A 43 2.85 4.20 -7.95
C SER A 43 3.90 4.65 -8.96
N TYR A 44 5.09 4.96 -8.47
CA TYR A 44 6.21 5.39 -9.30
C TYR A 44 7.46 4.59 -8.93
N ILE A 45 8.44 4.63 -9.81
CA ILE A 45 9.70 3.92 -9.61
C ILE A 45 10.70 4.91 -9.02
N VAL A 46 11.44 4.44 -8.02
CA VAL A 46 12.58 5.16 -7.46
C VAL A 46 13.83 4.35 -7.63
N ARG A 47 14.93 5.02 -7.89
CA ARG A 47 16.27 4.45 -7.93
C ARG A 47 17.03 4.89 -6.69
N ILE A 48 17.72 3.96 -6.06
CA ILE A 48 18.52 4.26 -4.88
C ILE A 48 19.83 4.91 -5.31
N THR A 49 20.05 6.13 -4.81
CA THR A 49 21.25 6.94 -5.10
C THR A 49 22.28 6.90 -4.00
N ALA A 50 21.89 6.52 -2.77
CA ALA A 50 22.83 6.36 -1.65
C ALA A 50 23.95 5.35 -1.95
N ASP A 51 25.19 5.79 -1.71
CA ASP A 51 26.40 4.99 -1.86
C ASP A 51 26.45 3.80 -0.90
N ASP A 52 26.02 3.99 0.35
CA ASP A 52 25.94 2.93 1.36
C ASP A 52 24.69 2.03 1.22
N GLY A 53 23.83 2.28 0.22
CA GLY A 53 22.55 1.61 0.07
C GLY A 53 21.48 2.09 1.07
N VAL A 54 20.28 1.52 0.96
CA VAL A 54 19.12 1.89 1.79
C VAL A 54 18.57 0.66 2.49
N ASN A 55 18.39 0.79 3.82
CA ASN A 55 17.80 -0.27 4.63
C ASN A 55 16.27 -0.30 4.49
N ILE A 56 15.72 -1.50 4.27
CA ILE A 56 14.29 -1.76 4.27
C ILE A 56 13.84 -2.01 5.71
N ARG A 57 12.80 -1.32 6.16
CA ARG A 57 12.23 -1.47 7.50
C ARG A 57 10.79 -1.95 7.45
N LYS A 58 10.32 -2.62 8.51
CA LYS A 58 8.93 -3.08 8.60
C LYS A 58 7.88 -1.97 8.53
N GLY A 59 8.24 -0.75 8.94
CA GLY A 59 7.33 0.39 9.00
C GLY A 59 8.02 1.68 8.61
N ALA A 60 7.22 2.72 8.39
CA ALA A 60 7.69 4.07 8.13
C ALA A 60 8.30 4.67 9.40
N GLY A 61 9.58 4.39 9.64
CA GLY A 61 10.34 4.95 10.75
C GLY A 61 11.57 4.12 11.13
N THR A 62 12.56 4.77 11.74
CA THR A 62 13.78 4.11 12.24
C THR A 62 13.56 3.23 13.47
N ASN A 63 12.42 3.36 14.14
CA ASN A 63 12.06 2.51 15.28
C ASN A 63 11.61 1.09 14.87
N TYR A 64 11.39 0.85 13.57
CA TYR A 64 11.02 -0.46 13.07
C TYR A 64 12.24 -1.32 12.76
N ALA A 65 12.10 -2.63 12.98
CA ALA A 65 13.11 -3.62 12.63
C ALA A 65 13.45 -3.58 11.14
N ILE A 66 14.74 -3.77 10.85
CA ILE A 66 15.27 -3.86 9.49
C ILE A 66 14.91 -5.24 8.96
N THR A 67 14.19 -5.28 7.83
CA THR A 67 13.80 -6.52 7.14
C THR A 67 14.78 -6.91 6.03
N GLY A 68 15.57 -5.96 5.58
CA GLY A 68 16.59 -6.16 4.55
C GLY A 68 17.32 -4.88 4.23
N ALA A 69 18.19 -4.94 3.24
CA ALA A 69 18.90 -3.78 2.72
C ALA A 69 18.93 -3.85 1.20
N ILE A 70 18.99 -2.70 0.57
CA ILE A 70 19.04 -2.56 -0.87
C ILE A 70 20.31 -1.80 -1.24
N PRO A 71 21.17 -2.38 -2.10
CA PRO A 71 22.37 -1.69 -2.56
C PRO A 71 22.04 -0.54 -3.52
N LYS A 72 23.03 0.34 -3.74
CA LYS A 72 22.97 1.42 -4.73
C LYS A 72 22.54 0.92 -6.10
N GLY A 73 21.73 1.74 -6.78
CA GLY A 73 21.35 1.51 -8.18
C GLY A 73 20.14 0.60 -8.37
N GLY A 74 19.64 -0.03 -7.30
CA GLY A 74 18.39 -0.78 -7.36
C GLY A 74 17.19 0.15 -7.62
N ALA A 75 16.32 -0.26 -8.55
CA ALA A 75 15.09 0.44 -8.90
C ALA A 75 13.86 -0.28 -8.32
N TYR A 76 13.00 0.46 -7.62
CA TYR A 76 11.88 -0.08 -6.87
C TYR A 76 10.60 0.70 -7.09
N THR A 77 9.50 -0.03 -7.22
CA THR A 77 8.17 0.57 -7.30
C THR A 77 7.65 0.90 -5.90
N ILE A 78 7.41 2.19 -5.68
CA ILE A 78 6.73 2.70 -4.50
C ILE A 78 5.23 2.68 -4.76
N VAL A 79 4.48 2.14 -3.81
CA VAL A 79 3.01 2.05 -3.86
C VAL A 79 2.32 2.88 -2.79
N ASP A 80 3.09 3.37 -1.82
CA ASP A 80 2.58 4.18 -0.72
C ASP A 80 3.70 5.07 -0.18
N GLU A 81 3.35 6.28 0.26
CA GLU A 81 4.25 7.23 0.88
C GLU A 81 3.77 7.58 2.28
N LYS A 82 4.66 7.60 3.26
CA LYS A 82 4.33 7.98 4.63
C LYS A 82 5.44 8.77 5.28
N THR A 83 5.11 9.78 6.06
CA THR A 83 6.06 10.50 6.91
C THR A 83 6.32 9.68 8.18
N GLY A 84 7.57 9.62 8.64
CA GLY A 84 7.96 8.79 9.77
C GLY A 84 9.34 9.14 10.31
N THR A 85 9.62 8.78 11.55
CA THR A 85 10.85 9.19 12.24
C THR A 85 12.12 8.72 11.53
N GLY A 86 13.07 9.63 11.29
CA GLY A 86 14.39 9.34 10.72
C GLY A 86 14.53 9.49 9.20
N ALA A 87 13.47 9.90 8.49
CA ALA A 87 13.54 10.39 7.11
C ALA A 87 12.38 11.36 6.86
N SER A 88 12.50 12.28 5.89
CA SER A 88 11.40 13.19 5.56
C SER A 88 10.19 12.42 5.01
N LYS A 89 10.46 11.37 4.23
CA LYS A 89 9.44 10.51 3.63
C LYS A 89 9.90 9.06 3.55
N TRP A 90 8.94 8.14 3.69
CA TRP A 90 9.10 6.70 3.55
C TRP A 90 8.26 6.20 2.40
N GLY A 91 8.83 5.34 1.56
CA GLY A 91 8.16 4.69 0.45
C GLY A 91 7.94 3.21 0.73
N LYS A 92 6.72 2.73 0.60
CA LYS A 92 6.39 1.30 0.68
C LYS A 92 6.67 0.61 -0.64
N LEU A 93 7.43 -0.47 -0.58
CA LEU A 93 7.77 -1.28 -1.74
C LEU A 93 6.57 -2.12 -2.19
N LYS A 94 6.30 -2.18 -3.50
CA LYS A 94 5.27 -3.06 -4.09
C LYS A 94 5.47 -4.54 -3.72
N SER A 95 6.73 -4.94 -3.55
CA SER A 95 7.09 -6.32 -3.15
C SER A 95 6.61 -6.69 -1.75
N GLY A 96 6.15 -5.75 -0.93
CA GLY A 96 5.81 -6.01 0.47
C GLY A 96 7.02 -6.23 1.39
N ALA A 97 8.24 -6.07 0.87
CA ALA A 97 9.48 -6.21 1.65
C ALA A 97 9.60 -5.21 2.80
N GLY A 98 8.97 -4.03 2.65
CA GLY A 98 8.86 -3.03 3.70
C GLY A 98 8.87 -1.60 3.17
N TRP A 99 9.34 -0.69 4.02
CA TRP A 99 9.43 0.74 3.82
C TRP A 99 10.89 1.17 3.70
N ILE A 100 11.18 2.05 2.75
CA ILE A 100 12.51 2.62 2.53
C ILE A 100 12.46 4.14 2.68
N ALA A 101 13.56 4.75 3.10
CA ALA A 101 13.66 6.21 3.18
C ALA A 101 13.80 6.80 1.77
N LEU A 102 12.89 7.70 1.39
CA LEU A 102 12.90 8.36 0.08
C LEU A 102 13.87 9.55 -0.01
N ASP A 103 14.41 10.00 1.11
CA ASP A 103 15.48 11.03 1.15
C ASP A 103 16.71 10.60 0.35
N TYR A 104 16.95 9.29 0.28
CA TYR A 104 18.12 8.67 -0.35
C TYR A 104 17.78 7.99 -1.68
N THR A 105 16.65 8.33 -2.27
CA THR A 105 16.20 7.80 -3.55
C THR A 105 15.83 8.91 -4.51
N GLU A 106 16.03 8.64 -5.80
CA GLU A 106 15.66 9.53 -6.89
C GLU A 106 14.51 8.92 -7.67
N LYS A 107 13.47 9.70 -7.91
CA LYS A 107 12.34 9.28 -8.73
C LYS A 107 12.74 9.24 -10.21
N ILE A 108 12.42 8.14 -10.87
CA ILE A 108 12.64 7.95 -12.32
C ILE A 108 11.31 7.90 -13.09
#